data_AF-A0A5C3LLY0-F1
#
_entry.id   AF-A0A5C3LLY0-F1
#
_cell.length_a   1.000
_cell.length_b   1.000
_cell.length_c   1.000
_cell.angle_alpha   90.00
_cell.angle_beta   90.00
_cell.angle_gamma   90.00
#
_symmetry.space_group_name_H-M   'P 1'
#
loop_
_entity.id
_entity.type
_entity.pdbx_description
1 polymer ?
#
loop_
_entity_poly.entity_id
_entity_poly.type
_entity_poly.pdbx_seq_one_letter_code
_entity_poly.pdbx_strand_id
1 'polypeptide(L)'
;MVNATVDKPHNHREATRNVLVRDGFRCVVTGRYDTYTTIFISELQKHVKAEKGKNLDTRCTYILPETIATNTSSARDESESPLLAILERFGYHRLATNLRDGGVYNLQNVLTLEGNAHQFFHTSVLWFEATAMPDTYTIHTADDSMYMQPELKTTVTFKTPDPTKFPRPSRENLEIHTACTRVAWLSGAGLYIDTIMADLKFSAEDDSDASEVPLERALLTLKPNYES
;
A
#
# COMPACT_ATOMS: atom_id res chain seq x y z
N MET A 1 24.60 17.37 -24.37
CA MET A 1 23.24 16.89 -24.06
C MET A 1 23.15 16.78 -22.56
N VAL A 2 22.32 17.61 -21.92
CA VAL A 2 22.25 17.69 -20.46
C VAL A 2 21.30 16.59 -19.99
N ASN A 3 21.85 15.55 -19.36
CA ASN A 3 21.06 14.53 -18.66
C ASN A 3 20.39 15.20 -17.46
N ALA A 4 19.16 15.70 -17.64
CA ALA A 4 18.31 16.04 -16.52
C ALA A 4 17.83 14.73 -15.90
N THR A 5 18.51 14.27 -14.86
CA THR A 5 17.95 13.33 -13.90
C THR A 5 16.62 13.90 -13.43
N VAL A 6 15.52 13.22 -13.72
CA VAL A 6 14.22 13.59 -13.15
C VAL A 6 14.34 13.37 -11.66
N ASP A 7 14.21 14.44 -10.88
CA ASP A 7 14.35 14.37 -9.43
C ASP A 7 13.27 13.46 -8.83
N LYS A 8 13.73 12.49 -8.02
CA LYS A 8 12.86 11.64 -7.21
C LYS A 8 12.05 12.54 -6.26
N PRO A 9 10.80 12.18 -5.90
CA PRO A 9 10.03 12.99 -4.96
C PRO A 9 10.79 13.14 -3.64
N HIS A 10 10.79 14.33 -3.06
CA HIS A 10 11.57 14.65 -1.87
C HIS A 10 10.74 14.62 -0.58
N ASN A 11 9.42 14.52 -0.69
CA ASN A 11 8.50 14.47 0.44
C ASN A 11 7.22 13.68 0.10
N HIS A 12 6.46 13.32 1.14
CA HIS A 12 5.21 12.55 1.01
C HIS A 12 4.17 13.26 0.14
N ARG A 13 4.13 14.60 0.17
CA ARG A 13 3.19 15.40 -0.63
C ARG A 13 3.51 15.29 -2.12
N GLU A 14 4.78 15.35 -2.50
CA GLU A 14 5.23 15.15 -3.88
C GLU A 14 4.98 13.72 -4.35
N ALA A 15 5.27 12.72 -3.50
CA ALA A 15 4.96 11.32 -3.80
C ALA A 15 3.46 11.12 -4.06
N THR A 16 2.61 11.67 -3.18
CA THR A 16 1.15 11.63 -3.31
C THR A 16 0.67 12.29 -4.61
N ARG A 17 1.22 13.45 -4.96
CA ARG A 17 0.86 14.13 -6.22
C ARG A 17 1.28 13.30 -7.43
N ASN A 18 2.50 12.77 -7.42
CA ASN A 18 3.04 12.02 -8.55
C ASN A 18 2.34 10.66 -8.73
N VAL A 19 1.97 9.96 -7.64
CA VAL A 19 1.21 8.71 -7.70
C VAL A 19 -0.22 8.94 -8.22
N LEU A 20 -0.87 10.06 -7.82
CA LEU A 20 -2.16 10.44 -8.37
C LEU A 20 -2.09 10.68 -9.89
N VAL A 21 -1.06 11.40 -10.36
CA VAL A 21 -0.86 11.60 -11.81
C VAL A 21 -0.64 10.26 -12.52
N ARG A 22 0.19 9.37 -11.95
CA ARG A 22 0.45 8.04 -12.50
C ARG A 22 -0.84 7.23 -12.65
N ASP A 23 -1.65 7.21 -11.60
CA ASP A 23 -2.86 6.38 -11.51
C ASP A 23 -4.09 7.04 -12.16
N GLY A 24 -3.90 8.15 -12.88
CA GLY A 24 -4.97 8.86 -13.56
C GLY A 24 -5.98 9.49 -12.61
N PHE A 25 -5.53 9.90 -11.42
CA PHE A 25 -6.29 10.49 -10.32
C PHE A 25 -7.38 9.57 -9.77
N ARG A 26 -7.15 8.25 -9.79
CA ARG A 26 -8.14 7.25 -9.39
C ARG A 26 -7.54 6.21 -8.44
N CYS A 27 -8.40 5.66 -7.60
CA CYS A 27 -8.13 4.39 -6.95
C CYS A 27 -7.88 3.31 -8.03
N VAL A 28 -6.75 2.61 -7.94
CA VAL A 28 -6.40 1.59 -8.94
C VAL A 28 -7.36 0.41 -8.90
N VAL A 29 -7.90 0.09 -7.71
CA VAL A 29 -8.82 -1.04 -7.44
C VAL A 29 -10.25 -0.74 -7.88
N THR A 30 -10.79 0.44 -7.57
CA THR A 30 -12.22 0.77 -7.80
C THR A 30 -12.46 1.71 -8.97
N GLY A 31 -11.42 2.40 -9.45
CA GLY A 31 -11.55 3.41 -10.51
C GLY A 31 -12.25 4.72 -10.09
N ARG A 32 -12.67 4.84 -8.82
CA ARG A 32 -13.20 6.08 -8.25
C ARG A 32 -12.10 7.14 -8.24
N TYR A 33 -12.47 8.36 -8.62
CA TYR A 33 -11.54 9.48 -8.65
C TYR A 33 -11.23 10.00 -7.26
N ASP A 34 -10.06 10.58 -7.09
CA ASP A 34 -9.70 11.30 -5.89
C ASP A 34 -10.54 12.58 -5.74
N THR A 35 -11.22 12.72 -4.59
CA THR A 35 -12.13 13.84 -4.30
C THR A 35 -11.41 15.18 -4.40
N TYR A 36 -10.25 15.33 -3.77
CA TYR A 36 -9.54 16.60 -3.68
C TYR A 36 -9.11 17.09 -5.05
N THR A 37 -8.45 16.25 -5.85
CA THR A 37 -8.04 16.62 -7.20
C THR A 37 -9.23 16.90 -8.11
N THR A 38 -10.34 16.18 -7.95
CA THR A 38 -11.59 16.45 -8.69
C THR A 38 -12.20 17.82 -8.32
N ILE A 39 -12.07 18.27 -7.07
CA ILE A 39 -12.56 19.58 -6.63
C ILE A 39 -11.69 20.71 -7.18
N PHE A 40 -10.36 20.56 -7.13
CA PHE A 40 -9.42 21.66 -7.42
C PHE A 40 -8.94 21.73 -8.88
N ILE A 41 -9.07 20.65 -9.67
CA ILE A 41 -8.64 20.62 -11.07
C ILE A 41 -9.88 20.69 -11.97
N SER A 42 -10.13 21.85 -12.58
CA SER A 42 -11.35 22.12 -13.36
C SER A 42 -11.51 21.19 -14.57
N GLU A 43 -10.43 20.86 -15.28
CA GLU A 43 -10.45 19.94 -16.40
C GLU A 43 -10.83 18.53 -15.95
N LEU A 44 -10.26 18.06 -14.84
CA LEU A 44 -10.58 16.76 -14.25
C LEU A 44 -12.05 16.74 -13.83
N GLN A 45 -12.54 17.78 -13.15
CA GLN A 45 -13.94 17.87 -12.74
C GLN A 45 -14.92 17.73 -13.91
N LYS A 46 -14.64 18.40 -15.04
CA LYS A 46 -15.46 18.30 -16.26
C LYS A 46 -15.44 16.87 -16.81
N HIS A 47 -14.26 16.24 -16.84
CA HIS A 47 -14.07 14.88 -17.31
C HIS A 47 -14.81 13.86 -16.42
N VAL A 48 -14.67 13.94 -15.09
CA VAL A 48 -15.40 13.09 -14.14
C VAL A 48 -16.92 13.21 -14.34
N LYS A 49 -17.43 14.44 -14.48
CA LYS A 49 -18.87 14.68 -14.72
C LYS A 49 -19.34 14.06 -16.04
N ALA A 50 -18.57 14.19 -17.11
CA ALA A 50 -18.90 13.63 -18.43
C ALA A 50 -18.97 12.09 -18.40
N GLU A 51 -18.07 11.44 -17.67
CA GLU A 51 -18.05 9.99 -17.50
C GLU A 51 -19.05 9.47 -16.45
N LYS A 52 -19.79 10.38 -15.78
CA LYS A 52 -20.60 10.05 -14.58
C LYS A 52 -19.76 9.31 -13.52
N GLY A 53 -18.49 9.68 -13.42
CA GLY A 53 -17.55 9.10 -12.47
C GLY A 53 -17.92 9.42 -11.03
N LYS A 54 -17.62 8.47 -10.15
CA LYS A 54 -17.71 8.66 -8.70
C LYS A 54 -16.35 9.11 -8.16
N ASN A 55 -16.36 9.91 -7.11
CA ASN A 55 -15.17 10.27 -6.36
C ASN A 55 -15.24 9.78 -4.91
N LEU A 56 -14.08 9.57 -4.32
CA LEU A 56 -13.90 9.25 -2.91
C LEU A 56 -12.51 9.71 -2.47
N ASP A 57 -12.30 9.85 -1.18
CA ASP A 57 -10.99 10.16 -0.63
C ASP A 57 -10.02 9.00 -0.90
N THR A 58 -8.84 9.34 -1.42
CA THR A 58 -7.80 8.37 -1.73
C THR A 58 -6.54 8.64 -0.91
N ARG A 59 -5.70 7.61 -0.81
CA ARG A 59 -4.44 7.61 -0.07
C ARG A 59 -3.31 7.10 -0.94
N CYS A 60 -2.14 7.73 -0.79
CA CYS A 60 -0.87 7.16 -1.21
C CYS A 60 -0.55 5.98 -0.29
N THR A 61 -0.61 4.76 -0.83
CA THR A 61 -0.47 3.52 -0.06
C THR A 61 0.80 2.81 -0.47
N TYR A 62 1.65 2.50 0.50
CA TYR A 62 2.85 1.71 0.24
C TYR A 62 2.52 0.24 -0.03
N ILE A 63 3.23 -0.36 -0.98
CA ILE A 63 3.13 -1.80 -1.31
C ILE A 63 3.86 -2.61 -0.24
N LEU A 64 5.11 -2.26 0.03
CA LEU A 64 5.91 -2.77 1.13
C LEU A 64 6.06 -1.70 2.23
N PRO A 65 6.08 -2.07 3.53
CA PRO A 65 5.99 -1.15 4.66
C PRO A 65 6.90 0.10 4.58
N GLU A 66 6.36 1.24 5.01
CA GLU A 66 7.05 2.54 4.98
C GLU A 66 8.32 2.59 5.84
N THR A 67 8.35 1.84 6.95
CA THR A 67 9.48 1.78 7.89
C THR A 67 10.78 1.29 7.27
N ILE A 68 10.70 0.60 6.14
CA ILE A 68 11.86 0.14 5.35
C ILE A 68 12.55 1.33 4.68
N ALA A 69 11.77 2.34 4.32
CA ALA A 69 12.21 3.45 3.50
C ALA A 69 12.69 4.64 4.37
N THR A 70 12.26 4.72 5.63
CA THR A 70 12.61 5.76 6.61
C THR A 70 13.95 5.58 7.33
N ASN A 71 14.66 4.46 7.14
CA ASN A 71 15.98 4.22 7.74
C ASN A 71 17.11 5.14 7.21
N THR A 72 16.77 6.26 6.57
CA THR A 72 17.73 7.18 5.93
C THR A 72 17.91 8.52 6.66
N SER A 73 17.21 8.77 7.78
CA SER A 73 17.37 10.05 8.49
C SER A 73 17.29 9.94 10.01
N SER A 74 18.46 9.70 10.61
CA SER A 74 18.99 10.32 11.83
C SER A 74 19.76 9.28 12.62
N ALA A 75 20.95 9.66 13.07
CA ALA A 75 21.82 8.84 13.88
C ALA A 75 21.10 8.33 15.15
N ARG A 76 20.58 7.10 15.08
CA ARG A 76 20.35 6.14 16.18
C ARG A 76 19.82 4.84 15.57
N ASP A 77 20.60 3.79 15.76
CA ASP A 77 20.47 2.41 15.32
C ASP A 77 20.73 2.09 13.83
N GLU A 78 21.93 1.55 13.59
CA GLU A 78 22.30 0.66 12.47
C GLU A 78 21.50 -0.66 12.49
N SER A 79 20.24 -0.61 12.94
CA SER A 79 19.32 -1.73 12.84
C SER A 79 18.86 -1.80 11.39
N GLU A 80 19.47 -2.69 10.61
CA GLU A 80 18.93 -3.06 9.30
C GLU A 80 17.45 -3.39 9.47
N SER A 81 16.60 -2.72 8.68
CA SER A 81 15.16 -2.98 8.68
C SER A 81 14.93 -4.49 8.63
N PRO A 82 14.13 -5.08 9.54
CA PRO A 82 13.89 -6.52 9.55
C PRO A 82 13.45 -7.06 8.19
N LEU A 83 12.70 -6.27 7.40
CA LEU A 83 12.34 -6.67 6.04
C LEU A 83 13.56 -6.71 5.12
N LEU A 84 14.48 -5.73 5.17
CA LEU A 84 15.69 -5.76 4.36
C LEU A 84 16.53 -7.00 4.69
N ALA A 85 16.71 -7.30 5.98
CA ALA A 85 17.42 -8.50 6.42
C ALA A 85 16.73 -9.80 5.94
N ILE A 86 15.40 -9.84 5.95
CA ILE A 86 14.62 -10.96 5.38
C ILE A 86 14.87 -11.04 3.87
N LEU A 87 14.69 -9.96 3.12
CA LEU A 87 14.88 -9.94 1.66
C LEU A 87 16.29 -10.41 1.26
N GLU A 88 17.33 -9.94 1.95
CA GLU A 88 18.71 -10.38 1.74
C GLU A 88 18.87 -11.89 2.00
N ARG A 89 18.32 -12.40 3.10
CA ARG A 89 18.38 -13.84 3.46
C ARG A 89 17.64 -14.74 2.46
N PHE A 90 16.57 -14.24 1.84
CA PHE A 90 15.80 -14.97 0.84
C PHE A 90 16.31 -14.73 -0.61
N GLY A 91 17.45 -14.07 -0.78
CA GLY A 91 18.10 -13.87 -2.09
C GLY A 91 17.55 -12.69 -2.91
N TYR A 92 16.70 -11.85 -2.34
CA TYR A 92 16.14 -10.65 -2.98
C TYR A 92 17.08 -9.43 -2.88
N HIS A 93 18.39 -9.64 -3.09
CA HIS A 93 19.44 -8.61 -2.94
C HIS A 93 19.17 -7.33 -3.75
N ARG A 94 18.71 -7.50 -5.00
CA ARG A 94 18.38 -6.37 -5.88
C ARG A 94 17.23 -5.55 -5.33
N LEU A 95 16.23 -6.22 -4.77
CA LEU A 95 15.07 -5.55 -4.20
C LEU A 95 15.42 -4.83 -2.90
N ALA A 96 16.16 -5.48 -2.01
CA ALA A 96 16.65 -4.87 -0.78
C ALA A 96 17.45 -3.60 -1.09
N THR A 97 18.33 -3.66 -2.10
CA THR A 97 19.07 -2.50 -2.61
C THR A 97 18.12 -1.43 -3.19
N ASN A 98 17.16 -1.81 -4.03
CA ASN A 98 16.19 -0.87 -4.61
C ASN A 98 15.30 -0.18 -3.57
N LEU A 99 14.93 -0.86 -2.49
CA LEU A 99 14.13 -0.28 -1.41
C LEU A 99 14.97 0.67 -0.55
N ARG A 100 16.21 0.28 -0.22
CA ARG A 100 17.17 1.11 0.49
C ARG A 100 17.51 2.38 -0.30
N ASP A 101 17.87 2.23 -1.58
CA ASP A 101 18.36 3.32 -2.43
C ASP A 101 17.21 4.10 -3.11
N GLY A 102 16.01 3.51 -3.15
CA GLY A 102 14.79 4.13 -3.66
C GLY A 102 14.27 5.24 -2.76
N GLY A 103 14.59 5.17 -1.47
CA GLY A 103 14.16 6.11 -0.43
C GLY A 103 12.66 6.02 -0.13
N VAL A 104 12.23 6.81 0.88
CA VAL A 104 10.84 6.89 1.36
C VAL A 104 9.84 7.09 0.23
N TYR A 105 10.19 7.82 -0.81
CA TYR A 105 9.23 8.29 -1.81
C TYR A 105 9.32 7.55 -3.16
N ASN A 106 9.79 6.30 -3.14
CA ASN A 106 9.89 5.48 -4.35
C ASN A 106 8.49 5.20 -4.95
N LEU A 107 8.21 5.80 -6.12
CA LEU A 107 6.92 5.63 -6.81
C LEU A 107 6.61 4.17 -7.19
N GLN A 108 7.63 3.32 -7.35
CA GLN A 108 7.43 1.89 -7.62
C GLN A 108 6.93 1.11 -6.39
N ASN A 109 6.98 1.70 -5.19
CA ASN A 109 6.51 1.11 -3.94
C ASN A 109 5.21 1.74 -3.43
N VAL A 110 4.49 2.53 -4.25
CA VAL A 110 3.23 3.16 -3.83
C VAL A 110 2.11 3.04 -4.85
N LEU A 111 0.87 3.09 -4.38
CA LEU A 111 -0.40 3.00 -5.12
C LEU A 111 -1.40 4.04 -4.62
N THR A 112 -2.30 4.51 -5.49
CA THR A 112 -3.48 5.26 -5.08
C THR A 112 -4.61 4.28 -4.75
N LEU A 113 -5.03 4.24 -3.48
CA LEU A 113 -6.17 3.42 -3.02
C LEU A 113 -7.20 4.28 -2.30
N GLU A 114 -8.47 3.95 -2.46
CA GLU A 114 -9.54 4.53 -1.62
C GLU A 114 -9.58 3.88 -0.23
N GLY A 115 -10.29 4.47 0.72
CA GLY A 115 -10.30 4.06 2.13
C GLY A 115 -10.42 2.55 2.40
N ASN A 116 -11.42 1.87 1.82
CA ASN A 116 -11.64 0.44 2.07
C ASN A 116 -10.56 -0.41 1.40
N ALA A 117 -10.26 -0.15 0.13
CA ALA A 117 -9.16 -0.82 -0.58
C ALA A 117 -7.81 -0.63 0.12
N HIS A 118 -7.53 0.55 0.67
CA HIS A 118 -6.33 0.82 1.47
C HIS A 118 -6.30 -0.03 2.73
N GLN A 119 -7.39 -0.07 3.50
CA GLN A 119 -7.49 -0.86 4.72
C GLN A 119 -7.25 -2.34 4.44
N PHE A 120 -7.96 -2.93 3.47
CA PHE A 120 -7.81 -4.35 3.14
C PHE A 120 -6.44 -4.69 2.55
N PHE A 121 -5.85 -3.78 1.78
CA PHE A 121 -4.50 -3.99 1.28
C PHE A 121 -3.47 -3.97 2.42
N HIS A 122 -3.66 -3.09 3.40
CA HIS A 122 -2.79 -2.99 4.57
C HIS A 122 -2.95 -4.17 5.53
N THR A 123 -4.17 -4.68 5.73
CA THR A 123 -4.45 -5.83 6.61
C THR A 123 -4.26 -7.19 5.94
N SER A 124 -3.61 -7.23 4.75
CA SER A 124 -3.35 -8.48 4.02
C SER A 124 -4.63 -9.25 3.68
N VAL A 125 -5.69 -8.53 3.33
CA VAL A 125 -6.97 -9.08 2.85
C VAL A 125 -7.09 -8.92 1.34
N LEU A 126 -6.53 -7.85 0.75
CA LEU A 126 -6.52 -7.58 -0.68
C LEU A 126 -5.12 -7.67 -1.26
N TRP A 127 -4.95 -8.37 -2.40
CA TRP A 127 -3.65 -8.49 -3.08
C TRP A 127 -3.78 -8.51 -4.61
N PHE A 128 -2.64 -8.37 -5.29
CA PHE A 128 -2.53 -8.33 -6.75
C PHE A 128 -1.73 -9.53 -7.25
N GLU A 129 -2.38 -10.46 -7.97
CA GLU A 129 -1.73 -11.62 -8.55
C GLU A 129 -1.35 -11.36 -10.01
N ALA A 130 -0.06 -11.56 -10.34
CA ALA A 130 0.45 -11.27 -11.68
C ALA A 130 -0.18 -12.20 -12.73
N THR A 131 -0.54 -11.63 -13.88
CA THR A 131 -1.01 -12.39 -15.03
C THR A 131 0.11 -12.64 -16.04
N ALA A 132 -0.20 -13.35 -17.14
CA ALA A 132 0.70 -13.48 -18.28
C ALA A 132 0.94 -12.14 -19.01
N MET A 133 0.04 -11.16 -18.86
CA MET A 133 0.18 -9.85 -19.48
C MET A 133 1.06 -8.93 -18.62
N PRO A 134 2.04 -8.22 -19.23
CA PRO A 134 2.87 -7.26 -18.51
C PRO A 134 2.04 -6.18 -17.81
N ASP A 135 2.38 -5.90 -16.55
CA ASP A 135 1.75 -4.88 -15.71
C ASP A 135 0.24 -5.08 -15.47
N THR A 136 -0.26 -6.29 -15.74
CA THR A 136 -1.65 -6.68 -15.54
C THR A 136 -1.77 -7.70 -14.42
N TYR A 137 -2.68 -7.45 -13.50
CA TYR A 137 -2.86 -8.21 -12.27
C TYR A 137 -4.34 -8.51 -12.02
N THR A 138 -4.63 -9.72 -11.57
CA THR A 138 -5.93 -10.07 -10.99
C THR A 138 -5.99 -9.55 -9.57
N ILE A 139 -7.09 -8.90 -9.22
CA ILE A 139 -7.32 -8.41 -7.86
C ILE A 139 -8.05 -9.52 -7.11
N HIS A 140 -7.46 -9.93 -5.99
CA HIS A 140 -8.04 -10.91 -5.10
C HIS A 140 -8.33 -10.28 -3.74
N THR A 141 -9.34 -10.82 -3.06
CA THR A 141 -9.72 -10.45 -1.71
C THR A 141 -10.07 -11.73 -0.95
N ALA A 142 -9.69 -11.78 0.32
CA ALA A 142 -10.09 -12.85 1.23
C ALA A 142 -11.41 -12.56 1.95
N ASP A 143 -11.89 -11.31 1.88
CA ASP A 143 -13.16 -10.87 2.45
C ASP A 143 -14.22 -10.70 1.34
N ASP A 144 -15.33 -11.41 1.48
CA ASP A 144 -16.49 -11.36 0.59
C ASP A 144 -17.18 -9.99 0.60
N SER A 145 -17.04 -9.21 1.68
CA SER A 145 -17.59 -7.86 1.80
C SER A 145 -17.03 -6.91 0.73
N MET A 146 -15.81 -7.14 0.26
CA MET A 146 -15.20 -6.34 -0.81
C MET A 146 -15.85 -6.65 -2.16
N TYR A 147 -16.33 -7.88 -2.41
CA TYR A 147 -17.11 -8.21 -3.60
C TYR A 147 -18.48 -7.53 -3.63
N MET A 148 -18.96 -7.01 -2.48
CA MET A 148 -20.18 -6.21 -2.41
C MET A 148 -19.98 -4.78 -2.95
N GLN A 149 -18.75 -4.34 -3.22
CA GLN A 149 -18.46 -3.07 -3.90
C GLN A 149 -18.68 -3.23 -5.41
N PRO A 150 -19.73 -2.64 -6.02
CA PRO A 150 -20.04 -2.84 -7.44
C PRO A 150 -18.92 -2.36 -8.37
N GLU A 151 -18.07 -1.44 -7.91
CA GLU A 151 -16.97 -0.87 -8.68
C GLU A 151 -15.63 -1.60 -8.49
N LEU A 152 -15.58 -2.69 -7.70
CA LEU A 152 -14.36 -3.49 -7.58
C LEU A 152 -14.00 -4.08 -8.94
N LYS A 153 -12.82 -3.72 -9.45
CA LYS A 153 -12.29 -4.35 -10.66
C LYS A 153 -11.81 -5.75 -10.35
N THR A 154 -12.08 -6.70 -11.25
CA THR A 154 -11.50 -8.05 -11.18
C THR A 154 -10.03 -8.05 -11.64
N THR A 155 -9.67 -7.13 -12.54
CA THR A 155 -8.32 -7.04 -13.11
C THR A 155 -7.92 -5.58 -13.24
N VAL A 156 -6.65 -5.28 -12.99
CA VAL A 156 -6.05 -3.96 -13.21
C VAL A 156 -4.86 -4.09 -14.15
N THR A 157 -4.70 -3.12 -15.04
CA THR A 157 -3.46 -2.93 -15.81
C THR A 157 -2.88 -1.57 -15.44
N PHE A 158 -1.69 -1.55 -14.85
CA PHE A 158 -1.05 -0.29 -14.46
C PHE A 158 -0.54 0.44 -15.70
N LYS A 159 -1.11 1.61 -15.93
CA LYS A 159 -0.71 2.54 -16.99
C LYS A 159 0.03 3.72 -16.36
N THR A 160 0.77 4.45 -17.17
CA THR A 160 1.45 5.68 -16.77
C THR A 160 1.53 6.63 -17.95
N PRO A 161 1.35 7.95 -17.75
CA PRO A 161 1.55 8.93 -18.81
C PRO A 161 3.03 9.13 -19.17
N ASP A 162 3.96 8.79 -18.25
CA ASP A 162 5.40 8.90 -18.47
C ASP A 162 6.11 7.86 -17.59
N PRO A 163 6.61 6.74 -18.15
CA PRO A 163 7.25 5.68 -17.37
C PRO A 163 8.60 6.10 -16.76
N THR A 164 9.20 7.19 -17.23
CA THR A 164 10.45 7.71 -16.68
C THR A 164 10.17 8.58 -15.45
N LYS A 165 9.14 9.43 -15.51
CA LYS A 165 8.77 10.33 -14.40
C LYS A 165 7.86 9.69 -13.37
N PHE A 166 6.97 8.81 -13.81
CA PHE A 166 5.95 8.16 -13.01
C PHE A 166 6.03 6.65 -13.25
N PRO A 167 7.11 5.99 -12.77
CA PRO A 167 7.29 4.56 -12.98
C PRO A 167 6.11 3.80 -12.37
N ARG A 168 5.73 2.72 -13.05
CA ARG A 168 4.65 1.83 -12.62
C ARG A 168 5.03 1.12 -11.31
N PRO A 169 4.04 0.64 -10.54
CA PRO A 169 4.29 -0.24 -9.39
C PRO A 169 5.25 -1.38 -9.77
N SER A 170 6.23 -1.65 -8.91
CA SER A 170 7.16 -2.76 -9.12
C SER A 170 6.41 -4.08 -9.01
N ARG A 171 6.57 -4.93 -10.03
CA ARG A 171 6.06 -6.30 -10.02
C ARG A 171 6.60 -7.09 -8.83
N GLU A 172 7.88 -6.95 -8.52
CA GLU A 172 8.51 -7.66 -7.40
C GLU A 172 7.92 -7.23 -6.05
N ASN A 173 7.64 -5.93 -5.87
CA ASN A 173 7.01 -5.44 -4.64
C ASN A 173 5.60 -6.05 -4.47
N LEU A 174 4.82 -6.10 -5.56
CA LEU A 174 3.47 -6.68 -5.55
C LEU A 174 3.51 -8.19 -5.29
N GLU A 175 4.45 -8.91 -5.89
CA GLU A 175 4.61 -10.35 -5.69
C GLU A 175 4.98 -10.68 -4.23
N ILE A 176 5.83 -9.87 -3.59
CA ILE A 176 6.17 -10.05 -2.18
C ILE A 176 4.99 -9.72 -1.28
N HIS A 177 4.29 -8.59 -1.52
CA HIS A 177 3.07 -8.28 -0.78
C HIS A 177 2.04 -9.41 -0.90
N THR A 178 1.84 -9.95 -2.11
CA THR A 178 0.96 -11.10 -2.36
C THR A 178 1.42 -12.35 -1.60
N ALA A 179 2.72 -12.67 -1.61
CA ALA A 179 3.26 -13.80 -0.87
C ALA A 179 3.04 -13.64 0.64
N CYS A 180 3.35 -12.46 1.20
CA CYS A 180 3.11 -12.12 2.60
C CYS A 180 1.63 -12.21 2.94
N THR A 181 0.76 -11.70 2.07
CA THR A 181 -0.70 -11.74 2.24
C THR A 181 -1.20 -13.18 2.31
N ARG A 182 -0.75 -14.04 1.39
CA ARG A 182 -1.11 -15.46 1.39
C ARG A 182 -0.61 -16.18 2.64
N VAL A 183 0.60 -15.88 3.11
CA VAL A 183 1.13 -16.46 4.35
C VAL A 183 0.29 -16.00 5.55
N ALA A 184 0.02 -14.71 5.69
CA ALA A 184 -0.80 -14.17 6.78
C ALA A 184 -2.22 -14.76 6.78
N TRP A 185 -2.81 -14.93 5.60
CA TRP A 185 -4.12 -15.57 5.46
C TRP A 185 -4.07 -17.04 5.88
N LEU A 186 -3.14 -17.82 5.33
CA LEU A 186 -3.00 -19.25 5.64
C LEU A 186 -2.60 -19.53 7.08
N SER A 187 -1.93 -18.60 7.76
CA SER A 187 -1.57 -18.71 9.17
C SER A 187 -2.67 -18.23 10.12
N GLY A 188 -3.82 -17.76 9.60
CA GLY A 188 -4.89 -17.14 10.39
C GLY A 188 -4.54 -15.76 10.97
N ALA A 189 -3.35 -15.23 10.66
CA ALA A 189 -2.90 -13.93 11.14
C ALA A 189 -3.66 -12.77 10.49
N GLY A 190 -4.13 -12.95 9.25
CA GLY A 190 -4.96 -11.95 8.55
C GLY A 190 -6.24 -11.60 9.34
N LEU A 191 -6.92 -12.61 9.89
CA LEU A 191 -8.12 -12.43 10.71
C LEU A 191 -7.82 -11.80 12.08
N TYR A 192 -6.61 -12.03 12.61
CA TYR A 192 -6.18 -11.48 13.90
C TYR A 192 -5.81 -9.99 13.78
N ILE A 193 -5.23 -9.56 12.65
CA ILE A 193 -4.93 -8.15 12.37
C ILE A 193 -6.22 -7.32 12.35
N ASP A 194 -7.28 -7.80 11.71
CA ASP A 194 -8.56 -7.08 11.69
C ASP A 194 -9.17 -6.93 13.09
N THR A 195 -9.03 -7.95 13.93
CA THR A 195 -9.49 -7.93 15.33
C THR A 195 -8.71 -6.91 16.16
N ILE A 196 -7.36 -6.92 16.08
CA ILE A 196 -6.52 -5.94 16.77
C ILE A 196 -6.82 -4.52 16.27
N MET A 197 -7.00 -4.32 14.97
CA MET A 197 -7.29 -3.00 14.40
C MET A 197 -8.68 -2.49 14.82
N ALA A 198 -9.66 -3.38 14.99
CA ALA A 198 -10.97 -3.05 15.54
C ALA A 198 -10.87 -2.66 17.03
N ASP A 199 -10.13 -3.43 17.83
CA ASP A 199 -9.91 -3.15 19.25
C ASP A 199 -9.13 -1.83 19.46
N LEU A 200 -8.13 -1.56 18.63
CA LEU A 200 -7.39 -0.29 18.66
C LEU A 200 -8.28 0.92 18.32
N LYS A 201 -9.17 0.78 17.32
CA LYS A 201 -10.15 1.85 16.98
C LYS A 201 -11.16 2.07 18.10
N PHE A 202 -11.62 0.99 18.75
CA PHE A 202 -12.53 1.07 19.89
C PHE A 202 -11.86 1.73 21.10
N SER A 203 -10.60 1.40 21.38
CA SER A 203 -9.83 2.00 22.48
C SER A 203 -9.48 3.48 22.26
N ALA A 204 -9.30 3.92 21.00
CA ALA A 204 -9.03 5.32 20.67
C ALA A 204 -10.27 6.23 20.84
N GLU A 205 -11.47 5.65 20.89
CA GLU A 205 -12.71 6.38 21.16
C GLU A 205 -13.05 6.44 22.66
N ASP A 206 -12.36 5.68 23.52
CA ASP A 206 -12.73 5.53 24.93
C ASP A 206 -11.71 6.04 25.97
N ASP A 207 -10.44 6.32 25.64
CA ASP A 207 -9.49 6.80 26.65
C ASP A 207 -9.08 8.28 26.51
N SER A 208 -9.84 9.12 27.23
CA SER A 208 -9.18 10.05 28.13
C SER A 208 -8.47 9.25 29.23
N ASP A 209 -7.15 9.16 29.13
CA ASP A 209 -6.21 8.74 30.18
C ASP A 209 -5.89 7.22 30.25
N ALA A 210 -4.82 6.80 29.56
CA ALA A 210 -3.66 6.06 30.13
C ALA A 210 -2.92 5.26 29.03
N SER A 211 -1.65 5.61 28.84
CA SER A 211 -0.70 4.88 28.01
C SER A 211 -0.32 3.52 28.61
N GLU A 212 0.15 2.62 27.73
CA GLU A 212 1.06 1.49 27.99
C GLU A 212 0.49 0.06 28.24
N VAL A 213 -0.82 -0.15 28.30
CA VAL A 213 -1.42 -1.49 28.51
C VAL A 213 -1.66 -2.36 27.24
N PRO A 214 -1.83 -1.83 26.00
CA PRO A 214 -2.29 -2.67 24.88
C PRO A 214 -1.28 -3.71 24.37
N LEU A 215 0.03 -3.41 24.40
CA LEU A 215 1.04 -4.25 23.76
C LEU A 215 1.31 -5.54 24.56
N GLU A 216 1.37 -5.46 25.89
CA GLU A 216 1.58 -6.64 26.75
C GLU A 216 0.43 -7.64 26.66
N ARG A 217 -0.81 -7.13 26.50
CA ARG A 217 -2.01 -7.97 26.41
C ARG A 217 -2.07 -8.74 25.09
N ALA A 218 -1.64 -8.11 23.99
CA ALA A 218 -1.51 -8.76 22.68
C ALA A 218 -0.36 -9.79 22.65
N LEU A 219 0.71 -9.59 23.44
CA LEU A 219 1.81 -10.56 23.57
C LEU A 219 1.41 -11.80 24.38
N LEU A 220 0.47 -11.70 25.32
CA LEU A 220 -0.02 -12.83 26.12
C LEU A 220 -0.88 -13.80 25.30
N THR A 221 -1.61 -13.32 24.30
CA THR A 221 -2.43 -14.15 23.39
C THR A 221 -1.61 -14.86 22.30
N LEU A 222 -0.32 -14.50 22.12
CA LEU A 222 0.59 -15.13 21.17
C LEU A 222 1.25 -16.42 21.69
N LYS A 223 0.98 -16.86 22.93
CA LYS A 223 1.48 -18.16 23.39
C LYS A 223 0.71 -19.29 22.68
N PRO A 224 1.38 -20.17 21.92
CA PRO A 224 0.71 -21.29 21.29
C PRO A 224 0.20 -22.24 22.38
N ASN A 225 -1.10 -22.51 22.35
CA ASN A 225 -1.70 -23.61 23.11
C ASN A 225 -1.19 -24.93 22.51
N TYR A 226 -0.03 -25.39 22.96
CA TYR A 226 0.31 -26.80 22.88
C TYR A 226 -0.33 -27.47 24.09
N GLU A 227 -1.55 -27.98 23.90
CA GLU A 227 -2.03 -29.11 24.69
C GLU A 227 -2.49 -30.22 23.74
N SER A 228 -2.01 -31.41 24.10
CA SER A 228 -1.98 -32.72 23.44
C SER A 228 -3.30 -33.28 22.93
#